data_AF-A0A419WGV7-F1
#
_entry.id   AF-A0A419WGV7-F1
#
_cell.length_a   1.000
_cell.length_b   1.000
_cell.length_c   1.000
_cell.angle_alpha   90.00
_cell.angle_beta   90.00
_cell.angle_gamma   90.00
#
_symmetry.space_group_name_H-M   'P 1'
#
loop_
_entity.id
_entity.type
_entity.pdbx_description
1 polymer ?
#
loop_
_entity_poly.entity_id
_entity_poly.type
_entity_poly.pdbx_seq_one_letter_code
_entity_poly.pdbx_strand_id
1 'polypeptide(L)'
;MKKLMKYFFIFTLVPTLFLSSCKEENDVYTPEPGPDLSENFETLKDYMVANDLDLPDVLTGWITAAPAQADLATFLDTYDIIDIRSADAYAAGHIEGAVNSSLENILNTAGNTTKPILVACYTGQTASHAVVALRLSGYTDAKVLKWGMSGWNSTLSGPWQGKSGAENGAVGEGHANWLTTPAIANNQTFNYPGFNTTATSGAAILEERVNAMILGGFKGVNASDVLTTPSNYFINNYWSQDDVDHYGHIAGAYRIQPLSLENNEIANLDPDATICTYCWTGQTSSMITAYLNVVGYNAVSLKFGSNNMIYPTLESHKFVTPTVDLPLVTSTPTNVFGTLTDYLVANDLDLPDVLTGWITGAPAQADLATFLSTYDIIDIRSADAYNAGHIEGAINSTLGNIVSDAASTTKPILVACYTGQTASHAVVALRLSGYTDAKVLKWGMSGWNSTLSGSWESNSGATNGAVAEGHSNWVTSAVESNQSFDYPSVMSTYTDGANILQERVTAMTTNGFKGVNATDVLTSPSNYFINNYWAQTDVDHYGHIAGAYRVQPLSIEGGELANLDASAQICTYCWTGQTSSMITAYLNVLGYDAVSLKFGSNKMIYPSLESHKFVAPTTDLPLVN
;
A
#
# COMPACT_ATOMS: atom_id res chain seq x y z
N MET A 1 14.04 -81.36 -3.76
CA MET A 1 15.11 -82.19 -3.16
C MET A 1 15.70 -81.42 -1.99
N LYS A 2 15.75 -82.07 -0.82
CA LYS A 2 16.60 -81.78 0.35
C LYS A 2 16.33 -80.45 1.08
N LYS A 3 15.65 -80.52 2.24
CA LYS A 3 16.23 -80.72 3.61
C LYS A 3 16.90 -79.43 4.08
N LEU A 4 16.82 -78.93 5.31
CA LEU A 4 16.23 -79.30 6.60
C LEU A 4 16.43 -78.00 7.40
N MET A 5 15.40 -77.40 8.00
CA MET A 5 15.07 -77.56 9.41
C MET A 5 16.26 -77.38 10.37
N LYS A 6 16.21 -76.34 11.20
CA LYS A 6 16.40 -76.45 12.66
C LYS A 6 15.96 -75.17 13.39
N TYR A 7 14.86 -75.32 14.14
CA TYR A 7 14.40 -74.44 15.19
C TYR A 7 15.26 -74.60 16.45
N PHE A 8 15.43 -73.51 17.20
CA PHE A 8 15.46 -73.52 18.66
C PHE A 8 14.85 -72.22 19.23
N PHE A 9 13.96 -72.39 20.20
CA PHE A 9 13.15 -71.43 21.00
C PHE A 9 14.01 -70.44 21.84
N ILE A 10 13.57 -69.32 22.47
CA ILE A 10 12.35 -68.98 23.25
C ILE A 10 12.32 -67.42 23.53
N PHE A 11 11.12 -66.81 23.56
CA PHE A 11 10.61 -65.56 24.20
C PHE A 11 11.28 -64.18 23.93
N THR A 12 10.58 -63.09 23.61
CA THR A 12 9.47 -62.42 24.36
C THR A 12 8.57 -61.54 23.47
N LEU A 13 7.34 -61.29 23.96
CA LEU A 13 6.23 -60.44 23.46
C LEU A 13 6.59 -59.16 22.67
N VAL A 14 5.87 -58.90 21.56
CA VAL A 14 4.92 -57.78 21.28
C VAL A 14 4.21 -58.08 19.94
N PRO A 15 2.90 -57.81 19.76
CA PRO A 15 2.14 -58.30 18.61
C PRO A 15 2.28 -57.39 17.39
N THR A 16 2.76 -57.99 16.30
CA THR A 16 2.71 -57.46 14.94
C THR A 16 1.32 -57.62 14.32
N LEU A 17 0.87 -56.53 13.67
CA LEU A 17 0.17 -56.49 12.38
C LEU A 17 -0.06 -57.86 11.71
N PHE A 18 -1.33 -58.14 11.39
CA PHE A 18 -1.69 -58.91 10.21
C PHE A 18 -2.77 -58.17 9.42
N LEU A 19 -2.40 -57.89 8.17
CA LEU A 19 -3.29 -57.49 7.10
C LEU A 19 -4.30 -58.61 6.81
N SER A 20 -5.56 -58.25 6.69
CA SER A 20 -6.60 -59.06 6.04
C SER A 20 -7.52 -58.13 5.27
N SER A 21 -7.53 -58.37 3.97
CA SER A 21 -8.21 -57.68 2.88
C SER A 21 -9.75 -57.80 2.96
N CYS A 22 -10.41 -56.66 2.66
CA CYS A 22 -11.78 -56.46 2.17
C CYS A 22 -12.99 -56.90 3.01
N LYS A 23 -13.63 -55.92 3.64
CA LYS A 23 -15.05 -55.61 3.42
C LYS A 23 -15.23 -54.09 3.47
N GLU A 24 -15.59 -53.48 2.35
CA GLU A 24 -15.86 -52.04 2.24
C GLU A 24 -17.12 -51.70 3.04
N GLU A 25 -16.97 -50.88 4.08
CA GLU A 25 -17.99 -49.94 4.51
C GLU A 25 -17.50 -48.55 4.10
N ASN A 26 -18.26 -47.93 3.20
CA ASN A 26 -17.99 -46.61 2.64
C ASN A 26 -18.28 -45.53 3.69
N ASP A 27 -17.35 -45.30 4.61
CA ASP A 27 -17.29 -44.03 5.31
C ASP A 27 -16.57 -43.03 4.40
N VAL A 28 -17.38 -42.31 3.63
CA VAL A 28 -16.96 -41.10 2.93
C VAL A 28 -16.45 -40.14 3.99
N TYR A 29 -15.13 -39.91 4.03
CA TYR A 29 -14.57 -38.74 4.69
C TYR A 29 -15.14 -37.51 3.97
N THR A 30 -16.19 -36.91 4.53
CA THR A 30 -16.59 -35.55 4.20
C THR A 30 -15.61 -34.63 4.91
N PRO A 31 -14.81 -33.82 4.21
CA PRO A 31 -14.06 -32.75 4.86
C PRO A 31 -15.06 -31.91 5.67
N GLU A 32 -14.71 -31.53 6.91
CA GLU A 32 -15.49 -30.49 7.58
C GLU A 32 -15.53 -29.26 6.66
N PRO A 33 -16.71 -28.64 6.47
CA PRO A 33 -16.78 -27.35 5.79
C PRO A 33 -15.81 -26.40 6.48
N GLY A 34 -15.03 -25.63 5.70
CA GLY A 34 -14.28 -24.52 6.26
C GLY A 34 -15.22 -23.55 7.01
N PRO A 35 -14.68 -22.62 7.83
CA PRO A 35 -15.50 -21.68 8.57
C PRO A 35 -16.43 -20.92 7.63
N ASP A 36 -17.69 -20.74 8.04
CA ASP A 36 -18.66 -19.93 7.32
C ASP A 36 -18.26 -18.45 7.40
N LEU A 37 -17.60 -17.96 6.35
CA LEU A 37 -17.08 -16.60 6.31
C LEU A 37 -18.20 -15.54 6.19
N SER A 38 -19.46 -15.93 6.03
CA SER A 38 -20.60 -15.00 6.01
C SER A 38 -20.89 -14.41 7.40
N GLU A 39 -20.43 -15.04 8.49
CA GLU A 39 -20.51 -14.48 9.85
C GLU A 39 -19.76 -13.14 9.98
N ASN A 40 -18.67 -12.97 9.22
CA ASN A 40 -17.92 -11.71 9.18
C ASN A 40 -18.71 -10.59 8.52
N PHE A 41 -19.51 -10.92 7.49
CA PHE A 41 -20.42 -9.97 6.87
C PHE A 41 -21.50 -9.52 7.85
N GLU A 42 -22.15 -10.45 8.55
CA GLU A 42 -23.21 -10.11 9.50
C GLU A 42 -22.67 -9.25 10.65
N THR A 43 -21.48 -9.58 11.17
CA THR A 43 -20.80 -8.77 12.20
C THR A 43 -20.52 -7.34 11.72
N LEU A 44 -20.04 -7.17 10.49
CA LEU A 44 -19.83 -5.86 9.88
C LEU A 44 -21.15 -5.12 9.66
N LYS A 45 -22.15 -5.79 9.10
CA LYS A 45 -23.48 -5.25 8.81
C LYS A 45 -24.16 -4.74 10.07
N ASP A 46 -24.20 -5.54 11.14
CA ASP A 46 -24.81 -5.17 12.41
C ASP A 46 -24.17 -3.89 12.98
N TYR A 47 -22.83 -3.80 12.91
CA TYR A 47 -22.12 -2.59 13.32
C TYR A 47 -22.46 -1.38 12.43
N MET A 48 -22.47 -1.55 11.10
CA MET A 48 -22.75 -0.45 10.18
C MET A 48 -24.17 0.09 10.35
N VAL A 49 -25.17 -0.80 10.45
CA VAL A 49 -26.57 -0.40 10.70
C VAL A 49 -26.71 0.30 12.05
N ALA A 50 -26.06 -0.22 13.10
CA ALA A 50 -26.12 0.39 14.44
C ALA A 50 -25.45 1.78 14.54
N ASN A 51 -24.66 2.18 13.54
CA ASN A 51 -23.91 3.44 13.52
C ASN A 51 -24.32 4.36 12.35
N ASP A 52 -25.52 4.17 11.79
CA ASP A 52 -26.05 4.99 10.68
C ASP A 52 -25.12 5.03 9.45
N LEU A 53 -24.43 3.92 9.18
CA LEU A 53 -23.50 3.75 8.05
C LEU A 53 -24.14 3.01 6.87
N ASP A 54 -25.46 2.95 6.78
CA ASP A 54 -26.13 2.34 5.64
C ASP A 54 -25.89 3.17 4.37
N LEU A 55 -25.92 2.52 3.21
CA LEU A 55 -25.62 3.20 1.95
C LEU A 55 -26.57 4.37 1.64
N PRO A 56 -27.88 4.35 1.94
CA PRO A 56 -28.73 5.53 1.81
C PRO A 56 -28.23 6.73 2.62
N ASP A 57 -27.71 6.52 3.83
CA ASP A 57 -27.14 7.57 4.68
C ASP A 57 -25.80 8.06 4.11
N VAL A 58 -24.94 7.15 3.69
CA VAL A 58 -23.68 7.47 3.00
C VAL A 58 -23.93 8.26 1.71
N LEU A 59 -25.04 8.03 1.02
CA LEU A 59 -25.47 8.76 -0.18
C LEU A 59 -26.31 10.02 0.12
N THR A 60 -26.46 10.43 1.38
CA THR A 60 -27.18 11.67 1.70
C THR A 60 -26.25 12.87 1.63
N GLY A 61 -26.55 13.82 0.72
CA GLY A 61 -25.82 15.09 0.62
C GLY A 61 -24.34 14.98 0.23
N TRP A 62 -23.93 13.86 -0.37
CA TRP A 62 -22.53 13.53 -0.70
C TRP A 62 -21.90 14.33 -1.84
N ILE A 63 -22.67 15.11 -2.60
CA ILE A 63 -22.17 15.78 -3.80
C ILE A 63 -22.56 17.26 -3.79
N THR A 64 -21.64 18.11 -4.22
CA THR A 64 -21.90 19.54 -4.46
C THR A 64 -21.35 19.95 -5.83
N ALA A 65 -22.04 20.88 -6.50
CA ALA A 65 -21.54 21.47 -7.74
C ALA A 65 -20.52 22.59 -7.46
N ALA A 66 -19.72 22.93 -8.46
CA ALA A 66 -18.93 24.16 -8.45
C ALA A 66 -19.87 25.38 -8.26
N PRO A 67 -19.46 26.40 -7.50
CA PRO A 67 -20.29 27.57 -7.22
C PRO A 67 -20.41 28.46 -8.45
N ALA A 68 -21.39 29.38 -8.44
CA ALA A 68 -21.32 30.54 -9.31
C ALA A 68 -20.16 31.44 -8.89
N GLN A 69 -19.59 32.21 -9.83
CA GLN A 69 -18.45 33.11 -9.54
C GLN A 69 -18.73 34.08 -8.37
N ALA A 70 -19.97 34.53 -8.20
CA ALA A 70 -20.36 35.42 -7.12
C ALA A 70 -20.30 34.77 -5.73
N ASP A 71 -20.44 33.45 -5.65
CA ASP A 71 -20.46 32.68 -4.40
C ASP A 71 -19.11 32.00 -4.11
N LEU A 72 -18.10 32.20 -4.97
CA LEU A 72 -16.81 31.52 -4.89
C LEU A 72 -16.11 31.74 -3.55
N ALA A 73 -16.09 32.98 -3.04
CA ALA A 73 -15.43 33.28 -1.77
C ALA A 73 -16.08 32.51 -0.60
N THR A 74 -17.41 32.49 -0.55
CA THR A 74 -18.16 31.72 0.45
C THR A 74 -17.92 30.21 0.29
N PHE A 75 -17.86 29.72 -0.95
CA PHE A 75 -17.58 28.31 -1.24
C PHE A 75 -16.19 27.89 -0.73
N LEU A 76 -15.15 28.68 -1.02
CA LEU A 76 -13.79 28.43 -0.56
C LEU A 76 -13.66 28.55 0.97
N ASP A 77 -14.44 29.42 1.60
CA ASP A 77 -14.47 29.50 3.07
C ASP A 77 -15.23 28.34 3.72
N THR A 78 -16.11 27.65 2.99
CA THR A 78 -16.93 26.56 3.53
C THR A 78 -16.17 25.24 3.63
N TYR A 79 -15.24 24.95 2.70
CA TYR A 79 -14.65 23.62 2.56
C TYR A 79 -13.14 23.60 2.75
N ASP A 80 -12.65 22.51 3.35
CA ASP A 80 -11.26 22.10 3.17
C ASP A 80 -11.19 21.19 1.94
N ILE A 81 -10.46 21.63 0.91
CA ILE A 81 -10.50 21.01 -0.41
C ILE A 81 -9.31 20.07 -0.57
N ILE A 82 -9.56 18.79 -0.83
CA ILE A 82 -8.53 17.80 -1.11
C ILE A 82 -8.58 17.45 -2.59
N ASP A 83 -7.53 17.80 -3.34
CA ASP A 83 -7.36 17.42 -4.74
C ASP A 83 -6.52 16.14 -4.82
N ILE A 84 -7.16 15.03 -5.23
CA ILE A 84 -6.53 13.71 -5.34
C ILE A 84 -5.99 13.40 -6.75
N ARG A 85 -5.82 14.42 -7.61
CA ARG A 85 -5.12 14.27 -8.90
C ARG A 85 -3.61 14.15 -8.68
N SER A 86 -2.88 13.82 -9.75
CA SER A 86 -1.42 13.84 -9.70
C SER A 86 -0.87 15.23 -9.33
N ALA A 87 0.29 15.25 -8.69
CA ALA A 87 1.00 16.49 -8.37
C ALA A 87 1.18 17.40 -9.60
N ASP A 88 1.51 16.82 -10.77
CA ASP A 88 1.62 17.59 -12.03
C ASP A 88 0.30 18.25 -12.46
N ALA A 89 -0.83 17.55 -12.31
CA ALA A 89 -2.13 18.09 -12.69
C ALA A 89 -2.63 19.15 -11.70
N TYR A 90 -2.31 18.97 -10.42
CA TYR A 90 -2.50 19.99 -9.38
C TYR A 90 -1.66 21.23 -9.67
N ALA A 91 -0.38 21.03 -9.97
CA ALA A 91 0.60 22.07 -10.31
C ALA A 91 0.17 22.93 -11.49
N ALA A 92 -0.32 22.27 -12.54
CA ALA A 92 -0.80 22.92 -13.75
C ALA A 92 -2.07 23.75 -13.55
N GLY A 93 -2.81 23.53 -12.45
CA GLY A 93 -4.02 24.28 -12.14
C GLY A 93 -4.90 23.56 -11.11
N HIS A 94 -5.05 24.14 -9.92
CA HIS A 94 -5.90 23.64 -8.83
C HIS A 94 -6.80 24.73 -8.24
N ILE A 95 -7.72 24.33 -7.35
CA ILE A 95 -8.61 25.25 -6.63
C ILE A 95 -7.81 25.98 -5.54
N GLU A 96 -8.00 27.28 -5.39
CA GLU A 96 -7.38 28.07 -4.32
C GLU A 96 -7.63 27.45 -2.94
N GLY A 97 -6.58 27.35 -2.11
CA GLY A 97 -6.66 26.74 -0.77
C GLY A 97 -6.80 25.21 -0.75
N ALA A 98 -6.82 24.54 -1.90
CA ALA A 98 -6.78 23.08 -1.91
C ALA A 98 -5.45 22.53 -1.38
N VAL A 99 -5.46 21.27 -0.97
CA VAL A 99 -4.26 20.48 -0.68
C VAL A 99 -4.19 19.31 -1.65
N ASN A 100 -3.01 19.02 -2.20
CA ASN A 100 -2.82 17.84 -3.03
C ASN A 100 -2.64 16.60 -2.13
N SER A 101 -3.29 15.50 -2.50
CA SER A 101 -3.15 14.22 -1.78
C SER A 101 -3.28 13.08 -2.78
N SER A 102 -3.12 11.85 -2.33
CA SER A 102 -3.52 10.65 -3.07
C SER A 102 -4.80 10.06 -2.47
N LEU A 103 -5.42 9.12 -3.20
CA LEU A 103 -6.48 8.28 -2.65
C LEU A 103 -5.97 7.45 -1.47
N GLU A 104 -4.73 6.95 -1.55
CA GLU A 104 -4.08 6.16 -0.50
C GLU A 104 -3.92 6.96 0.80
N ASN A 105 -3.55 8.23 0.70
CA ASN A 105 -3.33 9.11 1.86
C ASN A 105 -4.60 9.86 2.31
N ILE A 106 -5.79 9.54 1.76
CA ILE A 106 -6.98 10.38 1.97
C ILE A 106 -7.36 10.54 3.45
N LEU A 107 -7.26 9.47 4.25
CA LEU A 107 -7.61 9.50 5.68
C LEU A 107 -6.57 10.29 6.50
N ASN A 108 -5.29 10.20 6.14
CA ASN A 108 -4.21 10.96 6.76
C ASN A 108 -4.39 12.46 6.50
N THR A 109 -4.67 12.84 5.26
CA THR A 109 -4.91 14.23 4.88
C THR A 109 -6.16 14.78 5.56
N ALA A 110 -7.22 13.97 5.66
CA ALA A 110 -8.46 14.34 6.36
C ALA A 110 -8.23 14.66 7.85
N GLY A 111 -7.31 13.98 8.51
CA GLY A 111 -6.95 14.24 9.91
C GLY A 111 -6.42 15.66 10.19
N ASN A 112 -5.98 16.38 9.16
CA ASN A 112 -5.49 17.75 9.25
C ASN A 112 -6.55 18.80 8.85
N THR A 113 -7.78 18.38 8.56
CA THR A 113 -8.88 19.27 8.16
C THR A 113 -9.64 19.79 9.38
N THR A 114 -10.27 20.95 9.24
CA THR A 114 -11.06 21.63 10.26
C THR A 114 -12.46 22.03 9.78
N LYS A 115 -12.69 21.98 8.46
CA LYS A 115 -13.95 22.30 7.79
C LYS A 115 -14.52 21.05 7.09
N PRO A 116 -15.79 21.05 6.66
CA PRO A 116 -16.33 20.00 5.80
C PRO A 116 -15.40 19.72 4.63
N ILE A 117 -15.13 18.43 4.37
CA ILE A 117 -14.15 18.02 3.35
C ILE A 117 -14.81 18.03 1.97
N LEU A 118 -14.16 18.65 0.99
CA LEU A 118 -14.53 18.55 -0.43
C LEU A 118 -13.42 17.85 -1.21
N VAL A 119 -13.70 16.69 -1.76
CA VAL A 119 -12.74 15.95 -2.59
C VAL A 119 -12.94 16.26 -4.06
N ALA A 120 -11.86 16.69 -4.72
CA ALA A 120 -11.80 16.91 -6.15
C ALA A 120 -10.87 15.87 -6.81
N CYS A 121 -11.27 15.39 -7.98
CA CYS A 121 -10.38 14.65 -8.88
C CYS A 121 -10.59 15.16 -10.32
N TYR A 122 -10.10 14.45 -11.33
CA TYR A 122 -10.33 14.86 -12.73
C TYR A 122 -11.83 14.92 -13.08
N THR A 123 -12.60 13.90 -12.68
CA THR A 123 -13.97 13.66 -13.18
C THR A 123 -15.05 13.54 -12.10
N GLY A 124 -14.66 13.57 -10.82
CA GLY A 124 -15.53 13.26 -9.69
C GLY A 124 -15.69 11.77 -9.38
N GLN A 125 -15.32 10.85 -10.29
CA GLN A 125 -15.51 9.40 -10.07
C GLN A 125 -14.56 8.86 -8.98
N THR A 126 -13.24 9.08 -9.10
CA THR A 126 -12.30 8.67 -8.03
C THR A 126 -12.54 9.43 -6.72
N ALA A 127 -13.02 10.68 -6.80
CA ALA A 127 -13.39 11.45 -5.61
C ALA A 127 -14.60 10.82 -4.89
N SER A 128 -15.58 10.29 -5.61
CA SER A 128 -16.65 9.47 -5.02
C SER A 128 -16.13 8.25 -4.27
N HIS A 129 -15.17 7.54 -4.84
CA HIS A 129 -14.53 6.40 -4.17
C HIS A 129 -13.87 6.84 -2.85
N ALA A 130 -13.13 7.95 -2.87
CA ALA A 130 -12.50 8.54 -1.69
C ALA A 130 -13.51 9.00 -0.63
N VAL A 131 -14.63 9.59 -1.03
CA VAL A 131 -15.67 10.09 -0.10
C VAL A 131 -16.38 8.96 0.63
N VAL A 132 -16.49 7.76 0.05
CA VAL A 132 -16.97 6.59 0.80
C VAL A 132 -16.01 6.25 1.93
N ALA A 133 -14.70 6.22 1.68
CA ALA A 133 -13.71 5.97 2.72
C ALA A 133 -13.81 7.01 3.85
N LEU A 134 -13.91 8.29 3.50
CA LEU A 134 -14.07 9.38 4.46
C LEU A 134 -15.35 9.23 5.31
N ARG A 135 -16.50 9.02 4.67
CA ARG A 135 -17.79 8.91 5.36
C ARG A 135 -17.86 7.71 6.29
N LEU A 136 -17.36 6.55 5.84
CA LEU A 136 -17.27 5.34 6.67
C LEU A 136 -16.23 5.45 7.79
N SER A 137 -15.31 6.41 7.71
CA SER A 137 -14.29 6.70 8.73
C SER A 137 -14.65 7.89 9.63
N GLY A 138 -15.91 8.34 9.62
CA GLY A 138 -16.43 9.36 10.54
C GLY A 138 -16.52 10.79 9.97
N TYR A 139 -16.04 11.05 8.76
CA TYR A 139 -16.21 12.35 8.07
C TYR A 139 -17.55 12.38 7.32
N THR A 140 -18.64 12.31 8.08
CA THR A 140 -20.00 12.07 7.56
C THR A 140 -20.50 13.14 6.59
N ASP A 141 -19.97 14.36 6.67
CA ASP A 141 -20.33 15.48 5.82
C ASP A 141 -19.42 15.66 4.58
N ALA A 142 -18.40 14.81 4.40
CA ALA A 142 -17.49 14.87 3.26
C ALA A 142 -18.24 14.82 1.93
N LYS A 143 -17.81 15.61 0.95
CA LYS A 143 -18.49 15.78 -0.34
C LYS A 143 -17.56 15.56 -1.52
N VAL A 144 -18.14 15.16 -2.63
CA VAL A 144 -17.53 15.11 -3.95
C VAL A 144 -17.79 16.43 -4.68
N LEU A 145 -16.76 16.99 -5.30
CA LEU A 145 -16.95 18.03 -6.31
C LEU A 145 -17.53 17.40 -7.58
N LYS A 146 -18.79 17.72 -7.88
CA LYS A 146 -19.51 17.22 -9.05
C LYS A 146 -18.73 17.51 -10.31
N TRP A 147 -18.50 16.46 -11.12
CA TRP A 147 -17.68 16.48 -12.33
C TRP A 147 -16.18 16.66 -12.11
N GLY A 148 -15.72 16.78 -10.88
CA GLY A 148 -14.32 17.07 -10.56
C GLY A 148 -13.86 18.40 -11.17
N MET A 149 -12.56 18.49 -11.45
CA MET A 149 -11.94 19.69 -12.02
C MET A 149 -12.40 20.01 -13.44
N SER A 150 -12.95 19.03 -14.18
CA SER A 150 -13.62 19.31 -15.46
C SER A 150 -14.87 20.17 -15.32
N GLY A 151 -15.54 20.15 -14.16
CA GLY A 151 -16.66 21.06 -13.87
C GLY A 151 -16.24 22.42 -13.34
N TRP A 152 -14.95 22.62 -13.01
CA TRP A 152 -14.43 23.83 -12.40
C TRP A 152 -13.99 24.86 -13.45
N ASN A 153 -13.26 24.39 -14.46
CA ASN A 153 -12.68 25.23 -15.51
C ASN A 153 -12.69 24.47 -16.84
N SER A 154 -13.12 25.14 -17.91
CA SER A 154 -13.25 24.58 -19.25
C SER A 154 -11.92 24.03 -19.81
N THR A 155 -10.79 24.63 -19.43
CA THR A 155 -9.45 24.14 -19.83
C THR A 155 -9.11 22.77 -19.24
N LEU A 156 -9.78 22.35 -18.17
CA LEU A 156 -9.62 21.06 -17.50
C LEU A 156 -10.74 20.05 -17.85
N SER A 157 -11.59 20.37 -18.85
CA SER A 157 -12.75 19.53 -19.23
C SER A 157 -12.40 18.29 -20.05
N GLY A 158 -11.18 18.19 -20.61
CA GLY A 158 -10.74 17.10 -21.47
C GLY A 158 -11.04 15.68 -20.95
N PRO A 159 -10.77 15.35 -19.66
CA PRO A 159 -11.07 14.03 -19.09
C PRO A 159 -12.53 13.61 -19.15
N TRP A 160 -13.46 14.57 -19.12
CA TRP A 160 -14.90 14.32 -19.29
C TRP A 160 -15.33 14.37 -20.75
N GLN A 161 -14.94 15.42 -21.47
CA GLN A 161 -15.27 15.64 -22.89
C GLN A 161 -14.92 14.42 -23.74
N GLY A 162 -13.64 14.03 -23.70
CA GLY A 162 -13.09 12.92 -24.45
C GLY A 162 -13.49 11.53 -23.94
N LYS A 163 -14.51 11.44 -23.07
CA LYS A 163 -15.12 10.20 -22.58
C LYS A 163 -16.65 10.23 -22.60
N SER A 164 -17.25 11.41 -22.77
CA SER A 164 -18.69 11.56 -22.98
C SER A 164 -19.11 11.07 -24.37
N GLY A 165 -20.35 10.60 -24.48
CA GLY A 165 -20.97 10.25 -25.75
C GLY A 165 -21.24 11.45 -26.66
N ALA A 166 -21.02 12.69 -26.16
CA ALA A 166 -21.08 13.91 -26.96
C ALA A 166 -19.97 13.96 -28.02
N GLU A 167 -18.75 13.55 -27.64
CA GLU A 167 -17.56 13.63 -28.52
C GLU A 167 -17.09 12.24 -28.98
N ASN A 168 -17.26 11.20 -28.16
CA ASN A 168 -16.82 9.83 -28.49
C ASN A 168 -17.92 8.93 -29.07
N GLY A 169 -19.12 9.45 -29.28
CA GLY A 169 -20.29 8.66 -29.65
C GLY A 169 -20.89 7.90 -28.47
N ALA A 170 -22.22 7.84 -28.44
CA ALA A 170 -22.98 7.19 -27.39
C ALA A 170 -23.03 5.68 -27.63
N VAL A 171 -22.23 4.92 -26.88
CA VAL A 171 -21.99 3.49 -27.19
C VAL A 171 -23.19 2.58 -26.95
N GLY A 172 -24.20 3.05 -26.21
CA GLY A 172 -25.45 2.35 -25.97
C GLY A 172 -26.51 2.61 -27.04
N GLU A 173 -26.51 3.78 -27.69
CA GLU A 173 -27.52 4.11 -28.71
C GLU A 173 -27.39 3.18 -29.93
N GLY A 174 -28.46 2.41 -30.20
CA GLY A 174 -28.50 1.43 -31.29
C GLY A 174 -27.75 0.13 -30.99
N HIS A 175 -27.17 -0.04 -29.79
CA HIS A 175 -26.52 -1.28 -29.40
C HIS A 175 -27.55 -2.38 -29.10
N ALA A 176 -27.32 -3.61 -29.57
CA ALA A 176 -28.27 -4.72 -29.42
C ALA A 176 -28.56 -5.11 -27.96
N ASN A 177 -27.65 -4.78 -27.04
CA ASN A 177 -27.79 -4.99 -25.60
C ASN A 177 -28.22 -3.73 -24.82
N TRP A 178 -28.66 -2.67 -25.49
CA TRP A 178 -29.37 -1.55 -24.88
C TRP A 178 -30.85 -1.66 -25.24
N LEU A 179 -31.69 -1.99 -24.26
CA LEU A 179 -33.03 -2.50 -24.48
C LEU A 179 -34.09 -1.65 -23.76
N THR A 180 -35.25 -1.52 -24.39
CA THR A 180 -36.51 -1.15 -23.73
C THR A 180 -37.47 -2.35 -23.60
N THR A 181 -37.16 -3.44 -24.31
CA THR A 181 -37.87 -4.73 -24.24
C THR A 181 -36.89 -5.89 -24.43
N PRO A 182 -37.00 -7.01 -23.67
CA PRO A 182 -37.91 -7.22 -22.54
C PRO A 182 -37.64 -6.25 -21.39
N ALA A 183 -38.60 -6.09 -20.48
CA ALA A 183 -38.44 -5.26 -19.29
C ALA A 183 -37.24 -5.72 -18.45
N ILE A 184 -36.76 -4.81 -17.59
CA ILE A 184 -35.64 -5.06 -16.67
C ILE A 184 -35.90 -6.29 -15.79
N ALA A 185 -34.83 -7.00 -15.42
CA ALA A 185 -34.97 -8.27 -14.70
C ALA A 185 -35.58 -8.07 -13.31
N ASN A 186 -36.40 -9.02 -12.88
CA ASN A 186 -36.94 -9.06 -11.51
C ASN A 186 -35.81 -9.39 -10.52
N ASN A 187 -35.76 -8.67 -9.40
CA ASN A 187 -34.80 -8.94 -8.35
C ASN A 187 -34.94 -10.37 -7.80
N GLN A 188 -33.81 -10.93 -7.37
CA GLN A 188 -33.68 -12.27 -6.80
C GLN A 188 -32.94 -12.16 -5.49
N THR A 189 -33.19 -13.06 -4.54
CA THR A 189 -32.50 -13.07 -3.26
C THR A 189 -31.34 -14.08 -3.29
N PHE A 190 -30.16 -13.64 -2.83
CA PHE A 190 -28.93 -14.41 -2.72
C PHE A 190 -28.46 -14.46 -1.26
N ASN A 191 -27.43 -15.28 -1.02
CA ASN A 191 -26.70 -15.24 0.24
C ASN A 191 -25.77 -14.00 0.27
N TYR A 192 -25.27 -13.66 1.46
CA TYR A 192 -24.26 -12.59 1.60
C TYR A 192 -22.86 -13.08 1.22
N PRO A 193 -21.95 -12.16 0.85
CA PRO A 193 -20.56 -12.52 0.58
C PRO A 193 -19.85 -12.94 1.86
N GLY A 194 -18.97 -13.93 1.74
CA GLY A 194 -18.00 -14.27 2.79
C GLY A 194 -16.66 -13.60 2.52
N PHE A 195 -15.99 -13.13 3.57
CA PHE A 195 -14.62 -12.62 3.45
C PHE A 195 -13.77 -12.96 4.67
N ASN A 196 -12.47 -13.10 4.45
CA ASN A 196 -11.50 -13.27 5.53
C ASN A 196 -11.21 -11.91 6.19
N THR A 197 -11.01 -11.93 7.50
CA THR A 197 -10.55 -10.79 8.29
C THR A 197 -9.77 -11.32 9.50
N THR A 198 -8.85 -10.50 10.00
CA THR A 198 -8.13 -10.78 11.26
C THR A 198 -8.80 -10.14 12.47
N ALA A 199 -9.77 -9.24 12.24
CA ALA A 199 -10.49 -8.52 13.25
C ALA A 199 -11.70 -9.30 13.78
N THR A 200 -12.05 -9.06 15.05
CA THR A 200 -13.17 -9.74 15.74
C THR A 200 -14.33 -8.81 16.09
N SER A 201 -14.25 -7.51 15.78
CA SER A 201 -15.31 -6.53 16.06
C SER A 201 -15.73 -5.82 14.79
N GLY A 202 -17.01 -5.46 14.65
CA GLY A 202 -17.51 -4.80 13.44
C GLY A 202 -16.80 -3.48 13.12
N ALA A 203 -16.38 -2.71 14.13
CA ALA A 203 -15.58 -1.50 13.94
C ALA A 203 -14.22 -1.79 13.31
N ALA A 204 -13.47 -2.75 13.86
CA ALA A 204 -12.16 -3.12 13.35
C ALA A 204 -12.25 -3.82 11.99
N ILE A 205 -13.32 -4.59 11.74
CA ILE A 205 -13.62 -5.13 10.41
C ILE A 205 -13.86 -3.98 9.43
N LEU A 206 -14.70 -2.99 9.77
CA LEU A 206 -14.95 -1.84 8.90
C LEU A 206 -13.65 -1.13 8.52
N GLU A 207 -12.78 -0.87 9.50
CA GLU A 207 -11.48 -0.25 9.27
C GLU A 207 -10.60 -1.07 8.30
N GLU A 208 -10.44 -2.38 8.55
CA GLU A 208 -9.70 -3.30 7.68
C GLU A 208 -10.24 -3.25 6.23
N ARG A 209 -11.57 -3.26 6.09
CA ARG A 209 -12.26 -3.28 4.80
C ARG A 209 -12.20 -1.94 4.07
N VAL A 210 -12.26 -0.82 4.77
CA VAL A 210 -12.06 0.52 4.19
C VAL A 210 -10.62 0.65 3.68
N ASN A 211 -9.63 0.23 4.45
CA ASN A 211 -8.22 0.25 4.04
C ASN A 211 -7.98 -0.63 2.80
N ALA A 212 -8.54 -1.85 2.78
CA ALA A 212 -8.48 -2.73 1.61
C ALA A 212 -9.13 -2.09 0.36
N MET A 213 -10.24 -1.37 0.53
CA MET A 213 -10.93 -0.66 -0.57
C MET A 213 -10.13 0.55 -1.08
N ILE A 214 -9.44 1.28 -0.20
CA ILE A 214 -8.53 2.37 -0.58
C ILE A 214 -7.35 1.83 -1.39
N LEU A 215 -6.67 0.80 -0.87
CA LEU A 215 -5.50 0.17 -1.52
C LEU A 215 -5.86 -0.48 -2.87
N GLY A 216 -7.07 -1.04 -2.97
CA GLY A 216 -7.59 -1.59 -4.22
C GLY A 216 -7.89 -0.54 -5.29
N GLY A 217 -7.97 0.74 -4.92
CA GLY A 217 -8.24 1.85 -5.80
C GLY A 217 -9.63 1.82 -6.47
N PHE A 218 -9.87 2.81 -7.33
CA PHE A 218 -11.13 2.87 -8.10
C PHE A 218 -11.18 1.77 -9.18
N LYS A 219 -12.14 0.85 -9.04
CA LYS A 219 -12.37 -0.26 -9.98
C LYS A 219 -13.43 0.11 -11.02
N GLY A 220 -12.99 0.64 -12.17
CA GLY A 220 -13.88 1.02 -13.26
C GLY A 220 -13.83 0.08 -14.47
N VAL A 221 -14.99 -0.18 -15.10
CA VAL A 221 -15.12 -0.89 -16.40
C VAL A 221 -15.65 0.02 -17.50
N ASN A 222 -15.29 -0.24 -18.76
CA ASN A 222 -15.77 0.58 -19.88
C ASN A 222 -17.16 0.11 -20.33
N ALA A 223 -18.04 1.04 -20.71
CA ALA A 223 -19.40 0.71 -21.13
C ALA A 223 -19.45 -0.18 -22.38
N SER A 224 -18.52 0.01 -23.33
CA SER A 224 -18.40 -0.83 -24.53
C SER A 224 -18.16 -2.31 -24.19
N ASP A 225 -17.35 -2.58 -23.17
CA ASP A 225 -16.96 -3.93 -22.78
C ASP A 225 -18.15 -4.63 -22.10
N VAL A 226 -18.87 -3.89 -21.24
CA VAL A 226 -20.10 -4.37 -20.58
C VAL A 226 -21.20 -4.62 -21.61
N LEU A 227 -21.42 -3.70 -22.56
CA LEU A 227 -22.42 -3.86 -23.61
C LEU A 227 -22.11 -5.02 -24.55
N THR A 228 -20.83 -5.29 -24.83
CA THR A 228 -20.41 -6.40 -25.70
C THR A 228 -20.70 -7.75 -25.06
N THR A 229 -20.48 -7.89 -23.75
CA THR A 229 -20.69 -9.16 -23.04
C THR A 229 -21.30 -8.92 -21.65
N PRO A 230 -22.58 -8.54 -21.58
CA PRO A 230 -23.23 -8.19 -20.31
C PRO A 230 -23.32 -9.38 -19.35
N SER A 231 -23.34 -10.61 -19.88
CA SER A 231 -23.36 -11.85 -19.10
C SER A 231 -22.12 -12.09 -18.23
N ASN A 232 -21.04 -11.32 -18.41
CA ASN A 232 -19.87 -11.38 -17.54
C ASN A 232 -20.11 -10.69 -16.18
N TYR A 233 -21.24 -10.00 -16.02
CA TYR A 233 -21.52 -9.16 -14.87
C TYR A 233 -22.91 -9.42 -14.31
N PHE A 234 -23.04 -9.25 -13.00
CA PHE A 234 -24.32 -8.93 -12.39
C PHE A 234 -24.52 -7.41 -12.51
N ILE A 235 -25.45 -6.97 -13.36
CA ILE A 235 -25.57 -5.55 -13.69
C ILE A 235 -26.66 -4.89 -12.82
N ASN A 236 -26.29 -3.87 -12.05
CA ASN A 236 -27.22 -3.04 -11.29
C ASN A 236 -27.41 -1.68 -11.97
N ASN A 237 -28.63 -1.41 -12.45
CA ASN A 237 -29.09 -0.09 -12.87
C ASN A 237 -29.61 0.68 -11.65
N TYR A 238 -28.95 1.78 -11.30
CA TYR A 238 -29.29 2.58 -10.11
C TYR A 238 -30.13 3.84 -10.43
N TRP A 239 -31.15 3.74 -11.28
CA TRP A 239 -32.08 4.85 -11.61
C TRP A 239 -33.53 4.48 -11.26
N SER A 240 -34.45 5.44 -11.32
CA SER A 240 -35.87 5.19 -11.02
C SER A 240 -36.50 4.23 -12.05
N GLN A 241 -37.63 3.60 -11.72
CA GLN A 241 -38.34 2.74 -12.67
C GLN A 241 -38.79 3.54 -13.91
N ASP A 242 -39.28 4.76 -13.71
CA ASP A 242 -39.69 5.64 -14.80
C ASP A 242 -38.52 5.93 -15.76
N ASP A 243 -37.30 6.09 -15.23
CA ASP A 243 -36.10 6.30 -16.03
C ASP A 243 -35.70 5.04 -16.83
N VAL A 244 -35.87 3.85 -16.25
CA VAL A 244 -35.65 2.59 -16.95
C VAL A 244 -36.62 2.45 -18.12
N ASP A 245 -37.89 2.78 -17.90
CA ASP A 245 -38.94 2.68 -18.92
C ASP A 245 -38.74 3.73 -20.03
N HIS A 246 -38.24 4.92 -19.69
CA HIS A 246 -38.00 6.01 -20.64
C HIS A 246 -36.71 5.83 -21.45
N TYR A 247 -35.58 5.54 -20.79
CA TYR A 247 -34.26 5.50 -21.44
C TYR A 247 -33.81 4.10 -21.85
N GLY A 248 -34.40 3.05 -21.28
CA GLY A 248 -33.95 1.67 -21.44
C GLY A 248 -32.85 1.27 -20.45
N HIS A 249 -32.33 0.06 -20.63
CA HIS A 249 -31.35 -0.56 -19.75
C HIS A 249 -30.43 -1.53 -20.49
N ILE A 250 -29.33 -1.89 -19.84
CA ILE A 250 -28.45 -2.96 -20.36
C ILE A 250 -29.20 -4.30 -20.27
N ALA A 251 -29.04 -5.14 -21.29
CA ALA A 251 -29.62 -6.48 -21.32
C ALA A 251 -29.19 -7.30 -20.08
N GLY A 252 -30.17 -7.90 -19.39
CA GLY A 252 -29.93 -8.68 -18.17
C GLY A 252 -29.69 -7.86 -16.91
N ALA A 253 -29.81 -6.53 -16.96
CA ALA A 253 -29.69 -5.69 -15.77
C ALA A 253 -30.86 -5.90 -14.79
N TYR A 254 -30.55 -5.71 -13.51
CA TYR A 254 -31.48 -5.61 -12.39
C TYR A 254 -31.59 -4.15 -11.95
N ARG A 255 -32.65 -3.82 -11.20
CA ARG A 255 -32.86 -2.50 -10.62
C ARG A 255 -32.95 -2.60 -9.11
N ILE A 256 -31.83 -2.37 -8.42
CA ILE A 256 -31.75 -2.46 -6.96
C ILE A 256 -31.53 -1.06 -6.40
N GLN A 257 -32.65 -0.40 -6.08
CA GLN A 257 -32.69 0.95 -5.52
C GLN A 257 -33.99 1.13 -4.71
N PRO A 258 -33.91 1.46 -3.40
CA PRO A 258 -32.68 1.68 -2.63
C PRO A 258 -31.85 0.40 -2.48
N LEU A 259 -30.60 0.55 -2.07
CA LEU A 259 -29.69 -0.55 -1.77
C LEU A 259 -29.28 -0.38 -0.31
N SER A 260 -29.97 -1.06 0.61
CA SER A 260 -29.82 -0.89 2.06
C SER A 260 -29.42 -2.21 2.72
N LEU A 261 -28.58 -2.10 3.76
CA LEU A 261 -28.24 -3.17 4.68
C LEU A 261 -29.41 -3.44 5.65
N GLU A 262 -30.01 -2.37 6.19
CA GLU A 262 -31.07 -2.45 7.19
C GLU A 262 -32.35 -3.09 6.63
N ASN A 263 -32.74 -2.68 5.42
CA ASN A 263 -33.95 -3.16 4.74
C ASN A 263 -33.69 -4.39 3.83
N ASN A 264 -32.46 -4.90 3.85
CA ASN A 264 -32.03 -6.13 3.20
C ASN A 264 -32.12 -6.12 1.66
N GLU A 265 -32.19 -4.96 0.99
CA GLU A 265 -32.09 -4.93 -0.47
C GLU A 265 -30.71 -5.36 -0.97
N ILE A 266 -29.68 -5.29 -0.13
CA ILE A 266 -28.33 -5.78 -0.42
C ILE A 266 -28.32 -7.26 -0.82
N ALA A 267 -29.22 -8.08 -0.25
CA ALA A 267 -29.35 -9.50 -0.60
C ALA A 267 -29.88 -9.73 -2.03
N ASN A 268 -30.24 -8.65 -2.75
CA ASN A 268 -30.58 -8.76 -4.17
C ASN A 268 -29.36 -8.78 -5.10
N LEU A 269 -28.16 -8.70 -4.56
CA LEU A 269 -26.91 -8.78 -5.30
C LEU A 269 -26.29 -10.17 -5.18
N ASP A 270 -25.89 -10.73 -6.33
CA ASP A 270 -25.18 -12.01 -6.38
C ASP A 270 -23.73 -11.86 -5.86
N PRO A 271 -23.37 -12.47 -4.72
CA PRO A 271 -22.03 -12.35 -4.13
C PRO A 271 -20.94 -13.07 -4.94
N ASP A 272 -21.31 -14.05 -5.77
CA ASP A 272 -20.36 -14.85 -6.55
C ASP A 272 -20.04 -14.21 -7.91
N ALA A 273 -20.78 -13.15 -8.29
CA ALA A 273 -20.62 -12.44 -9.54
C ALA A 273 -19.74 -11.17 -9.41
N THR A 274 -19.24 -10.69 -10.55
CA THR A 274 -18.71 -9.32 -10.62
C THR A 274 -19.88 -8.35 -10.78
N ILE A 275 -20.14 -7.54 -9.76
CA ILE A 275 -21.25 -6.58 -9.77
C ILE A 275 -20.85 -5.31 -10.51
N CYS A 276 -21.48 -5.06 -11.65
CA CYS A 276 -21.31 -3.82 -12.41
C CYS A 276 -22.47 -2.88 -12.10
N THR A 277 -22.20 -1.80 -11.35
CA THR A 277 -23.21 -0.75 -11.12
C THR A 277 -23.01 0.41 -12.08
N TYR A 278 -24.10 0.95 -12.61
CA TYR A 278 -24.06 2.17 -13.40
C TYR A 278 -25.11 3.20 -12.96
N CYS A 279 -24.73 4.47 -12.98
CA CYS A 279 -25.61 5.60 -12.74
C CYS A 279 -25.58 6.58 -13.93
N TRP A 280 -26.15 7.78 -13.77
CA TRP A 280 -26.09 8.84 -14.78
C TRP A 280 -24.67 9.26 -15.18
N THR A 281 -23.78 9.39 -14.19
CA THR A 281 -22.49 10.08 -14.33
C THR A 281 -21.28 9.22 -13.96
N GLY A 282 -21.49 7.97 -13.55
CA GLY A 282 -20.42 7.15 -12.95
C GLY A 282 -20.02 7.57 -11.52
N GLN A 283 -20.44 8.73 -11.02
CA GLN A 283 -20.05 9.23 -9.70
C GLN A 283 -20.83 8.54 -8.58
N THR A 284 -22.15 8.37 -8.73
CA THR A 284 -22.96 7.59 -7.76
C THR A 284 -22.61 6.10 -7.81
N SER A 285 -22.41 5.52 -8.99
CA SER A 285 -22.01 4.11 -9.08
C SER A 285 -20.62 3.88 -8.50
N SER A 286 -19.72 4.88 -8.56
CA SER A 286 -18.45 4.81 -7.83
C SER A 286 -18.63 4.82 -6.32
N MET A 287 -19.55 5.61 -5.76
CA MET A 287 -19.89 5.54 -4.33
C MET A 287 -20.41 4.12 -3.97
N ILE A 288 -21.39 3.64 -4.73
CA ILE A 288 -22.04 2.34 -4.48
C ILE A 288 -21.02 1.21 -4.55
N THR A 289 -20.19 1.19 -5.59
CA THR A 289 -19.22 0.11 -5.78
C THR A 289 -18.08 0.16 -4.76
N ALA A 290 -17.64 1.33 -4.32
CA ALA A 290 -16.72 1.44 -3.19
C ALA A 290 -17.34 0.86 -1.91
N TYR A 291 -18.58 1.21 -1.59
CA TYR A 291 -19.32 0.67 -0.45
C TYR A 291 -19.47 -0.86 -0.55
N LEU A 292 -19.85 -1.37 -1.72
CA LEU A 292 -19.98 -2.81 -1.98
C LEU A 292 -18.67 -3.58 -1.77
N ASN A 293 -17.53 -3.01 -2.19
CA ASN A 293 -16.23 -3.62 -1.95
C ASN A 293 -15.88 -3.65 -0.44
N VAL A 294 -16.27 -2.63 0.33
CA VAL A 294 -16.13 -2.63 1.80
C VAL A 294 -16.92 -3.79 2.40
N VAL A 295 -18.19 -3.95 2.03
CA VAL A 295 -19.06 -5.00 2.59
C VAL A 295 -18.89 -6.38 1.94
N GLY A 296 -17.83 -6.64 1.18
CA GLY A 296 -17.46 -8.00 0.76
C GLY A 296 -17.70 -8.35 -0.71
N TYR A 297 -18.41 -7.52 -1.48
CA TYR A 297 -18.72 -7.81 -2.88
C TYR A 297 -17.59 -7.46 -3.84
N ASN A 298 -17.44 -8.23 -4.91
CA ASN A 298 -16.58 -7.86 -6.05
C ASN A 298 -17.32 -6.87 -6.97
N ALA A 299 -17.23 -5.57 -6.69
CA ALA A 299 -17.98 -4.55 -7.42
C ALA A 299 -17.10 -3.62 -8.27
N VAL A 300 -17.61 -3.27 -9.45
CA VAL A 300 -17.00 -2.35 -10.41
C VAL A 300 -17.99 -1.29 -10.88
N SER A 301 -17.51 -0.06 -11.09
CA SER A 301 -18.32 1.03 -11.62
C SER A 301 -18.21 1.13 -13.13
N LEU A 302 -19.34 1.25 -13.84
CA LEU A 302 -19.34 1.59 -15.26
C LEU A 302 -18.93 3.05 -15.43
N LYS A 303 -17.74 3.27 -16.01
CA LYS A 303 -17.14 4.61 -16.11
C LYS A 303 -18.03 5.55 -16.91
N PHE A 304 -18.22 6.76 -16.39
CA PHE A 304 -19.01 7.84 -17.00
C PHE A 304 -20.51 7.56 -17.14
N GLY A 305 -21.00 6.38 -16.73
CA GLY A 305 -22.43 6.09 -16.69
C GLY A 305 -23.16 6.31 -18.02
N SER A 306 -24.40 6.78 -17.94
CA SER A 306 -25.23 7.14 -19.10
C SER A 306 -24.61 8.22 -19.97
N ASN A 307 -23.76 9.09 -19.41
CA ASN A 307 -23.07 10.10 -20.19
C ASN A 307 -22.12 9.51 -21.23
N ASN A 308 -21.69 8.25 -21.10
CA ASN A 308 -20.98 7.55 -22.18
C ASN A 308 -21.92 6.70 -23.05
N MET A 309 -22.98 6.15 -22.49
CA MET A 309 -23.86 5.22 -23.19
C MET A 309 -24.93 5.89 -24.07
N ILE A 310 -25.61 6.92 -23.57
CA ILE A 310 -26.85 7.47 -24.17
C ILE A 310 -26.89 9.00 -24.13
N TYR A 311 -25.72 9.64 -24.19
CA TYR A 311 -25.62 11.10 -24.02
C TYR A 311 -26.57 11.93 -24.90
N PRO A 312 -26.72 11.68 -26.22
CA PRO A 312 -27.63 12.46 -27.07
C PRO A 312 -29.08 12.45 -26.57
N THR A 313 -29.57 11.31 -26.10
CA THR A 313 -30.94 11.13 -25.60
C THR A 313 -31.16 11.57 -24.15
N LEU A 314 -30.11 11.74 -23.35
CA LEU A 314 -30.26 12.30 -21.99
C LEU A 314 -30.87 13.70 -22.01
N GLU A 315 -31.90 13.92 -21.18
CA GLU A 315 -32.55 15.22 -21.00
C GLU A 315 -31.98 16.01 -19.80
N SER A 316 -31.36 15.30 -18.86
CA SER A 316 -30.72 15.87 -17.68
C SER A 316 -29.47 15.08 -17.30
N HIS A 317 -28.79 15.49 -16.23
CA HIS A 317 -27.55 14.85 -15.73
C HIS A 317 -26.42 14.74 -16.77
N LYS A 318 -26.40 15.63 -17.77
CA LYS A 318 -25.36 15.69 -18.79
C LYS A 318 -24.15 16.47 -18.28
N PHE A 319 -22.95 15.97 -18.54
CA PHE A 319 -21.77 16.80 -18.47
C PHE A 319 -21.84 17.83 -19.59
N VAL A 320 -21.74 19.10 -19.22
CA VAL A 320 -21.60 20.21 -20.16
C VAL A 320 -20.38 20.99 -19.69
N THR A 321 -19.48 21.28 -20.62
CA THR A 321 -18.30 22.12 -20.39
C THR A 321 -18.74 23.43 -19.72
N PRO A 322 -18.11 23.85 -18.61
CA PRO A 322 -18.41 25.13 -17.98
C PRO A 322 -18.33 26.28 -18.98
N THR A 323 -19.31 27.18 -18.95
CA THR A 323 -19.30 28.42 -19.75
C THR A 323 -18.66 29.59 -19.01
N VAL A 324 -18.42 29.42 -17.71
CA VAL A 324 -17.70 30.35 -16.85
C VAL A 324 -16.58 29.57 -16.20
N ASP A 325 -15.36 30.05 -16.39
CA ASP A 325 -14.15 29.47 -15.82
C ASP A 325 -13.92 30.03 -14.42
N LEU A 326 -13.99 29.17 -13.40
CA LEU A 326 -13.52 29.52 -12.06
C LEU A 326 -11.98 29.58 -12.04
N PRO A 327 -11.38 30.42 -11.18
CA PRO A 327 -9.95 30.64 -11.16
C PRO A 327 -9.18 29.36 -10.80
N LEU A 328 -7.98 29.26 -11.34
CA LEU A 328 -7.00 28.22 -11.05
C LEU A 328 -5.77 28.86 -10.42
N VAL A 329 -5.22 28.21 -9.42
CA VAL A 329 -3.87 28.46 -8.90
C VAL A 329 -2.91 27.52 -9.61
N THR A 330 -1.77 28.04 -10.05
CA THR A 330 -0.67 27.21 -10.57
C THR A 330 0.46 27.23 -9.56
N SER A 331 1.04 26.06 -9.31
CA SER A 331 2.26 25.93 -8.52
C SER A 331 3.35 25.42 -9.44
N THR A 332 4.39 26.23 -9.66
CA THR A 332 5.54 25.77 -10.44
C THR A 332 6.44 24.97 -9.50
N PRO A 333 6.78 23.71 -9.81
CA PRO A 333 7.73 22.96 -9.00
C PRO A 333 9.03 23.75 -8.87
N THR A 334 9.56 23.85 -7.66
CA THR A 334 10.86 24.47 -7.39
C THR A 334 11.79 23.46 -6.74
N ASN A 335 13.10 23.71 -6.80
CA ASN A 335 14.04 22.86 -6.06
C ASN A 335 13.90 23.15 -4.56
N VAL A 336 13.41 22.15 -3.82
CA VAL A 336 13.09 22.23 -2.39
C VAL A 336 14.10 21.50 -1.49
N PHE A 337 15.27 21.11 -2.02
CA PHE A 337 16.30 20.44 -1.22
C PHE A 337 16.69 21.21 0.04
N GLY A 338 16.88 22.53 -0.08
CA GLY A 338 17.17 23.41 1.07
C GLY A 338 16.05 23.42 2.10
N THR A 339 14.81 23.64 1.68
CA THR A 339 13.63 23.62 2.57
C THR A 339 13.47 22.30 3.31
N LEU A 340 13.69 21.17 2.63
CA LEU A 340 13.62 19.85 3.25
C LEU A 340 14.73 19.64 4.29
N THR A 341 15.97 19.98 3.94
CA THR A 341 17.12 19.78 4.84
C THR A 341 17.06 20.71 6.06
N ASP A 342 16.66 21.97 5.88
CA ASP A 342 16.41 22.90 6.97
C ASP A 342 15.34 22.36 7.95
N TYR A 343 14.26 21.78 7.41
CA TYR A 343 13.21 21.17 8.22
C TYR A 343 13.69 19.94 8.98
N LEU A 344 14.46 19.06 8.34
CA LEU A 344 15.00 17.87 8.99
C LEU A 344 15.90 18.23 10.17
N VAL A 345 16.81 19.20 9.98
CA VAL A 345 17.68 19.70 11.05
C VAL A 345 16.87 20.34 12.17
N ALA A 346 15.90 21.20 11.84
CA ALA A 346 15.09 21.89 12.84
C ALA A 346 14.22 20.96 13.71
N ASN A 347 14.06 19.69 13.32
CA ASN A 347 13.23 18.70 14.01
C ASN A 347 14.03 17.49 14.52
N ASP A 348 15.36 17.59 14.65
CA ASP A 348 16.23 16.51 15.11
C ASP A 348 16.11 15.22 14.26
N LEU A 349 15.95 15.40 12.94
CA LEU A 349 15.84 14.34 11.93
C LEU A 349 17.08 14.26 11.03
N ASP A 350 18.24 14.70 11.51
CA ASP A 350 19.50 14.44 10.83
C ASP A 350 19.81 12.93 10.86
N LEU A 351 20.59 12.43 9.90
CA LEU A 351 20.91 11.01 9.81
C LEU A 351 21.55 10.44 11.10
N PRO A 352 22.47 11.14 11.80
CA PRO A 352 22.98 10.67 13.09
C PRO A 352 21.87 10.47 14.15
N ASP A 353 20.86 11.34 14.18
CA ASP A 353 19.72 11.23 15.10
C ASP A 353 18.84 10.04 14.69
N VAL A 354 18.53 9.92 13.39
CA VAL A 354 17.81 8.78 12.82
C VAL A 354 18.53 7.45 13.07
N LEU A 355 19.86 7.44 13.15
CA LEU A 355 20.68 6.27 13.49
C LEU A 355 20.95 6.11 14.99
N THR A 356 20.32 6.89 15.87
CA THR A 356 20.49 6.71 17.31
C THR A 356 19.54 5.64 17.85
N GLY A 357 20.09 4.54 18.40
CA GLY A 357 19.30 3.50 19.07
C GLY A 357 18.31 2.74 18.17
N TRP A 358 18.52 2.72 16.86
CA TRP A 358 17.61 2.19 15.84
C TRP A 358 17.52 0.66 15.76
N ILE A 359 18.37 -0.09 16.46
CA ILE A 359 18.44 -1.54 16.33
C ILE A 359 18.40 -2.23 17.68
N THR A 360 17.67 -3.35 17.75
CA THR A 360 17.69 -4.26 18.90
C THR A 360 17.83 -5.70 18.45
N GLY A 361 18.51 -6.53 19.24
CA GLY A 361 18.60 -7.97 19.00
C GLY A 361 17.36 -8.72 19.52
N ALA A 362 17.22 -9.97 19.08
CA ALA A 362 16.32 -10.92 19.72
C ALA A 362 16.70 -11.08 21.22
N PRO A 363 15.72 -11.18 22.13
CA PRO A 363 15.97 -11.32 23.55
C PRO A 363 16.54 -12.70 23.90
N ALA A 364 17.11 -12.84 25.09
CA ALA A 364 17.28 -14.17 25.68
C ALA A 364 15.89 -14.75 26.00
N GLN A 365 15.74 -16.09 25.99
CA GLN A 365 14.45 -16.71 26.24
C GLN A 365 13.83 -16.35 27.61
N ALA A 366 14.66 -16.09 28.62
CA ALA A 366 14.21 -15.64 29.93
C ALA A 366 13.56 -14.23 29.92
N ASP A 367 13.92 -13.40 28.94
CA ASP A 367 13.45 -12.01 28.81
C ASP A 367 12.34 -11.86 27.76
N LEU A 368 11.91 -12.97 27.13
CA LEU A 368 10.96 -12.96 26.01
C LEU A 368 9.64 -12.28 26.38
N ALA A 369 9.07 -12.59 27.54
CA ALA A 369 7.80 -12.00 27.97
C ALA A 369 7.92 -10.47 28.12
N THR A 370 9.03 -9.99 28.70
CA THR A 370 9.31 -8.55 28.81
C THR A 370 9.50 -7.92 27.44
N PHE A 371 10.23 -8.57 26.54
CA PHE A 371 10.45 -8.09 25.18
C PHE A 371 9.13 -7.93 24.41
N LEU A 372 8.27 -8.96 24.41
CA LEU A 372 6.96 -8.92 23.75
C LEU A 372 6.02 -7.88 24.37
N SER A 373 6.12 -7.64 25.69
CA SER A 373 5.36 -6.57 26.33
C SER A 373 5.87 -5.15 26.02
N THR A 374 7.11 -5.02 25.55
CA THR A 374 7.77 -3.73 25.30
C THR A 374 7.43 -3.15 23.94
N TYR A 375 7.28 -4.00 22.91
CA TYR A 375 7.16 -3.55 21.52
C TYR A 375 5.79 -3.86 20.94
N ASP A 376 5.32 -3.00 20.04
CA ASP A 376 4.34 -3.38 19.02
C ASP A 376 5.14 -3.81 17.78
N ILE A 377 4.92 -5.05 17.33
CA ILE A 377 5.79 -5.70 16.33
C ILE A 377 5.11 -5.69 14.97
N ILE A 378 5.79 -5.17 13.96
CA ILE A 378 5.31 -5.16 12.58
C ILE A 378 6.21 -6.07 11.74
N ASP A 379 5.65 -7.15 11.20
CA ASP A 379 6.33 -8.07 10.29
C ASP A 379 5.98 -7.73 8.84
N ILE A 380 6.96 -7.22 8.10
CA ILE A 380 6.80 -6.80 6.70
C ILE A 380 7.19 -7.89 5.69
N ARG A 381 7.27 -9.16 6.12
CA ARG A 381 7.38 -10.31 5.20
C ARG A 381 6.04 -10.54 4.47
N SER A 382 6.05 -11.43 3.48
CA SER A 382 4.81 -11.83 2.81
C SER A 382 3.86 -12.54 3.78
N ALA A 383 2.56 -12.43 3.54
CA ALA A 383 1.54 -13.10 4.34
C ALA A 383 1.80 -14.60 4.49
N ASP A 384 2.22 -15.30 3.42
CA ASP A 384 2.57 -16.72 3.49
C ASP A 384 3.71 -17.01 4.49
N ALA A 385 4.74 -16.16 4.51
CA ALA A 385 5.88 -16.34 5.42
C ALA A 385 5.54 -15.97 6.86
N TYR A 386 4.62 -15.03 7.05
CA TYR A 386 4.05 -14.66 8.34
C TYR A 386 3.20 -15.81 8.91
N ASN A 387 2.24 -16.33 8.12
CA ASN A 387 1.35 -17.44 8.49
C ASN A 387 2.10 -18.76 8.72
N ALA A 388 3.25 -18.95 8.06
CA ALA A 388 4.11 -20.11 8.29
C ALA A 388 4.84 -20.07 9.65
N GLY A 389 4.87 -18.90 10.30
CA GLY A 389 5.52 -18.69 11.59
C GLY A 389 5.98 -17.25 11.78
N HIS A 390 5.44 -16.56 12.79
CA HIS A 390 5.77 -15.18 13.15
C HIS A 390 5.96 -15.00 14.66
N ILE A 391 6.39 -13.81 15.07
CA ILE A 391 6.54 -13.44 16.48
C ILE A 391 5.17 -13.22 17.09
N GLU A 392 4.92 -13.78 18.28
CA GLU A 392 3.67 -13.59 19.04
C GLU A 392 3.29 -12.10 19.15
N GLY A 393 2.04 -11.77 18.82
CA GLY A 393 1.52 -10.41 18.88
C GLY A 393 2.01 -9.47 17.78
N ALA A 394 2.77 -9.96 16.79
CA ALA A 394 3.08 -9.17 15.60
C ALA A 394 1.81 -8.93 14.75
N ILE A 395 1.87 -7.93 13.88
CA ILE A 395 0.91 -7.75 12.78
C ILE A 395 1.65 -7.90 11.44
N ASN A 396 0.99 -8.44 10.41
CA ASN A 396 1.55 -8.49 9.07
C ASN A 396 1.24 -7.20 8.30
N SER A 397 2.26 -6.61 7.70
CA SER A 397 2.16 -5.35 6.95
C SER A 397 3.04 -5.41 5.68
N THR A 398 3.10 -4.31 4.94
CA THR A 398 3.99 -4.12 3.80
C THR A 398 4.82 -2.85 3.99
N LEU A 399 5.91 -2.71 3.22
CA LEU A 399 6.70 -1.48 3.28
C LEU A 399 5.89 -0.24 2.83
N GLY A 400 4.93 -0.38 1.92
CA GLY A 400 4.06 0.73 1.49
C GLY A 400 3.15 1.21 2.62
N ASN A 401 2.61 0.28 3.40
CA ASN A 401 1.65 0.56 4.48
C ASN A 401 2.33 0.86 5.83
N ILE A 402 3.66 0.86 5.91
CA ILE A 402 4.34 0.88 7.21
C ILE A 402 3.97 2.11 8.07
N VAL A 403 3.79 3.27 7.44
CA VAL A 403 3.45 4.52 8.15
C VAL A 403 1.96 4.55 8.55
N SER A 404 1.06 4.02 7.72
CA SER A 404 -0.37 3.94 8.05
C SER A 404 -0.61 2.95 9.18
N ASP A 405 0.00 1.78 9.11
CA ASP A 405 -0.22 0.71 10.09
C ASP A 405 0.37 1.09 11.46
N ALA A 406 1.45 1.89 11.47
CA ALA A 406 2.03 2.45 12.68
C ALA A 406 1.06 3.35 13.47
N ALA A 407 0.06 3.96 12.83
CA ALA A 407 -0.91 4.82 13.51
C ALA A 407 -1.77 4.07 14.53
N SER A 408 -1.87 2.75 14.40
CA SER A 408 -2.59 1.87 15.34
C SER A 408 -1.74 1.42 16.55
N THR A 409 -0.45 1.74 16.56
CA THR A 409 0.48 1.30 17.61
C THR A 409 0.44 2.23 18.84
N THR A 410 0.74 1.68 20.00
CA THR A 410 0.73 2.39 21.30
C THR A 410 2.04 2.25 22.07
N LYS A 411 2.93 1.36 21.61
CA LYS A 411 4.25 1.08 22.18
C LYS A 411 5.36 1.40 21.16
N PRO A 412 6.64 1.43 21.59
CA PRO A 412 7.75 1.48 20.65
C PRO A 412 7.61 0.43 19.55
N ILE A 413 7.78 0.84 18.30
CA ILE A 413 7.58 -0.05 17.14
C ILE A 413 8.84 -0.88 16.90
N LEU A 414 8.68 -2.19 16.72
CA LEU A 414 9.75 -3.08 16.26
C LEU A 414 9.39 -3.67 14.90
N VAL A 415 10.19 -3.36 13.88
CA VAL A 415 9.98 -3.88 12.53
C VAL A 415 10.85 -5.12 12.30
N ALA A 416 10.21 -6.20 11.86
CA ALA A 416 10.84 -7.44 11.45
C ALA A 416 10.67 -7.65 9.94
N CYS A 417 11.71 -8.20 9.30
CA CYS A 417 11.61 -8.77 7.97
C CYS A 417 12.45 -10.05 7.92
N TYR A 418 12.74 -10.60 6.74
CA TYR A 418 13.60 -11.79 6.62
C TYR A 418 15.00 -11.59 7.22
N THR A 419 15.68 -10.48 6.88
CA THR A 419 17.12 -10.29 7.14
C THR A 419 17.47 -9.05 7.95
N GLY A 420 16.48 -8.20 8.25
CA GLY A 420 16.64 -6.88 8.87
C GLY A 420 16.89 -5.74 7.88
N GLN A 421 17.25 -6.00 6.62
CA GLN A 421 17.57 -4.93 5.65
C GLN A 421 16.32 -4.13 5.24
N THR A 422 15.27 -4.79 4.73
CA THR A 422 14.01 -4.09 4.40
C THR A 422 13.36 -3.44 5.62
N ALA A 423 13.48 -4.07 6.81
CA ALA A 423 13.01 -3.48 8.06
C ALA A 423 13.77 -2.17 8.40
N SER A 424 15.07 -2.11 8.10
CA SER A 424 15.88 -0.88 8.24
C SER A 424 15.39 0.25 7.34
N HIS A 425 15.03 -0.07 6.09
CA HIS A 425 14.39 0.89 5.18
C HIS A 425 13.06 1.41 5.74
N ALA A 426 12.22 0.51 6.29
CA ALA A 426 10.93 0.85 6.88
C ALA A 426 11.07 1.73 8.14
N VAL A 427 12.08 1.47 8.98
CA VAL A 427 12.35 2.26 10.19
C VAL A 427 12.78 3.69 9.87
N VAL A 428 13.42 3.95 8.72
CA VAL A 428 13.64 5.34 8.26
C VAL A 428 12.30 6.04 8.03
N ALA A 429 11.37 5.40 7.33
CA ALA A 429 10.05 5.97 7.07
C ALA A 429 9.34 6.30 8.39
N LEU A 430 9.31 5.34 9.33
CA LEU A 430 8.71 5.52 10.65
C LEU A 430 9.34 6.69 11.43
N ARG A 431 10.66 6.74 11.52
CA ARG A 431 11.36 7.79 12.28
C ARG A 431 11.14 9.18 11.67
N LEU A 432 11.20 9.29 10.34
CA LEU A 432 10.91 10.54 9.63
C LEU A 432 9.43 10.93 9.71
N SER A 433 8.53 10.00 10.00
CA SER A 433 7.11 10.23 10.25
C SER A 433 6.76 10.43 11.73
N GLY A 434 7.74 10.60 12.61
CA GLY A 434 7.55 10.94 14.02
C GLY A 434 7.62 9.78 15.01
N TYR A 435 7.76 8.54 14.56
CA TYR A 435 7.96 7.36 15.41
C TYR A 435 9.45 7.21 15.76
N THR A 436 9.98 8.18 16.50
CA THR A 436 11.42 8.36 16.74
C THR A 436 12.10 7.18 17.45
N ASP A 437 11.35 6.40 18.22
CA ASP A 437 11.86 5.25 18.95
C ASP A 437 11.80 3.92 18.18
N ALA A 438 11.20 3.91 16.97
CA ALA A 438 11.04 2.73 16.13
C ALA A 438 12.39 2.03 15.90
N LYS A 439 12.39 0.69 15.97
CA LYS A 439 13.58 -0.14 15.91
C LYS A 439 13.48 -1.24 14.86
N VAL A 440 14.64 -1.66 14.38
CA VAL A 440 14.83 -2.84 13.55
C VAL A 440 15.14 -4.04 14.43
N LEU A 441 14.50 -5.18 14.16
CA LEU A 441 14.96 -6.47 14.69
C LEU A 441 16.25 -6.88 13.96
N LYS A 442 17.37 -6.87 14.69
CA LYS A 442 18.68 -7.24 14.17
C LYS A 442 18.64 -8.63 13.56
N TRP A 443 19.10 -8.72 12.31
CA TRP A 443 19.09 -9.94 11.49
C TRP A 443 17.70 -10.40 11.00
N GLY A 444 16.63 -9.67 11.34
CA GLY A 444 15.26 -10.07 11.04
C GLY A 444 14.87 -11.39 11.69
N MET A 445 13.90 -12.08 11.09
CA MET A 445 13.41 -13.38 11.57
C MET A 445 14.47 -14.47 11.54
N SER A 446 15.51 -14.35 10.70
CA SER A 446 16.68 -15.24 10.75
C SER A 446 17.47 -15.16 12.06
N GLY A 447 17.37 -14.05 12.79
CA GLY A 447 17.95 -13.92 14.14
C GLY A 447 17.02 -14.39 15.26
N TRP A 448 15.75 -14.62 14.97
CA TRP A 448 14.74 -15.03 15.94
C TRP A 448 14.70 -16.56 16.11
N ASN A 449 14.72 -17.28 14.99
CA ASN A 449 14.61 -18.73 14.97
C ASN A 449 15.47 -19.31 13.83
N SER A 450 16.27 -20.33 14.14
CA SER A 450 17.22 -20.95 13.22
C SER A 450 16.54 -21.63 12.03
N THR A 451 15.28 -22.05 12.15
CA THR A 451 14.52 -22.57 10.99
C THR A 451 14.26 -21.51 9.91
N LEU A 452 14.40 -20.22 10.26
CA LEU A 452 14.22 -19.07 9.38
C LEU A 452 15.56 -18.43 8.95
N SER A 453 16.70 -19.05 9.24
CA SER A 453 18.04 -18.52 8.91
C SER A 453 18.39 -18.55 7.42
N GLY A 454 17.63 -19.30 6.61
CA GLY A 454 17.95 -19.58 5.21
C GLY A 454 18.20 -18.33 4.35
N SER A 455 17.51 -17.21 4.61
CA SER A 455 17.73 -15.95 3.89
C SER A 455 19.11 -15.35 4.13
N TRP A 456 19.69 -15.53 5.32
CA TRP A 456 21.06 -15.11 5.61
C TRP A 456 22.09 -16.16 5.21
N GLU A 457 21.84 -17.44 5.47
CA GLU A 457 22.80 -18.51 5.17
C GLU A 457 23.05 -18.63 3.66
N SER A 458 22.00 -18.56 2.85
CA SER A 458 22.11 -18.68 1.39
C SER A 458 22.82 -17.47 0.75
N ASN A 459 22.93 -16.35 1.46
CA ASN A 459 23.42 -15.09 0.91
C ASN A 459 24.66 -14.53 1.62
N SER A 460 25.10 -15.12 2.72
CA SER A 460 26.35 -14.77 3.39
C SER A 460 27.53 -15.57 2.82
N GLY A 461 28.73 -15.05 3.05
CA GLY A 461 29.97 -15.70 2.65
C GLY A 461 30.31 -16.95 3.46
N ALA A 462 29.55 -17.26 4.52
CA ALA A 462 29.69 -18.48 5.32
C ALA A 462 29.42 -19.74 4.48
N THR A 463 28.33 -19.72 3.72
CA THR A 463 27.84 -20.87 2.94
C THR A 463 27.99 -20.63 1.44
N ASN A 464 27.87 -19.38 0.98
CA ASN A 464 27.85 -19.03 -0.44
C ASN A 464 29.12 -18.27 -0.90
N GLY A 465 30.22 -18.41 -0.16
CA GLY A 465 31.52 -17.82 -0.47
C GLY A 465 31.59 -16.30 -0.30
N ALA A 466 32.68 -15.84 0.33
CA ALA A 466 33.06 -14.43 0.33
C ALA A 466 33.58 -14.04 -1.06
N VAL A 467 33.13 -12.90 -1.57
CA VAL A 467 33.40 -12.50 -2.96
C VAL A 467 34.49 -11.44 -3.12
N ALA A 468 34.92 -10.81 -2.03
CA ALA A 468 35.88 -9.71 -2.09
C ALA A 468 37.32 -10.15 -1.82
N GLU A 469 37.54 -11.10 -0.90
CA GLU A 469 38.88 -11.60 -0.59
C GLU A 469 39.56 -12.18 -1.85
N GLY A 470 40.68 -11.58 -2.28
CA GLY A 470 41.40 -11.96 -3.49
C GLY A 470 40.86 -11.36 -4.80
N HIS A 471 39.78 -10.58 -4.76
CA HIS A 471 39.28 -9.84 -5.92
C HIS A 471 40.20 -8.64 -6.23
N SER A 472 40.47 -8.35 -7.51
CA SER A 472 41.39 -7.27 -7.91
C SER A 472 40.93 -5.87 -7.48
N ASN A 473 39.62 -5.69 -7.30
CA ASN A 473 38.99 -4.46 -6.80
C ASN A 473 38.74 -4.47 -5.29
N TRP A 474 39.31 -5.43 -4.54
CA TRP A 474 39.42 -5.34 -3.08
C TRP A 474 40.86 -4.96 -2.72
N VAL A 475 41.03 -3.75 -2.21
CA VAL A 475 42.35 -3.12 -2.06
C VAL A 475 42.60 -2.67 -0.63
N THR A 476 43.88 -2.48 -0.31
CA THR A 476 44.36 -1.95 0.98
C THR A 476 45.06 -0.59 0.83
N SER A 477 44.90 0.05 -0.33
CA SER A 477 45.32 1.43 -0.53
C SER A 477 44.47 2.38 0.33
N ALA A 478 44.80 3.67 0.33
CA ALA A 478 43.89 4.66 0.92
C ALA A 478 42.57 4.71 0.12
N VAL A 479 41.48 5.01 0.83
CA VAL A 479 40.21 5.43 0.21
C VAL A 479 40.38 6.75 -0.54
N GLU A 480 39.43 7.05 -1.43
CA GLU A 480 39.40 8.32 -2.13
C GLU A 480 39.21 9.49 -1.15
N SER A 481 39.82 10.63 -1.47
CA SER A 481 39.66 11.85 -0.66
C SER A 481 38.31 12.49 -0.94
N ASN A 482 37.56 12.82 0.11
CA ASN A 482 36.28 13.51 0.00
C ASN A 482 36.40 14.81 -0.82
N GLN A 483 35.41 15.06 -1.67
CA GLN A 483 35.33 16.20 -2.59
C GLN A 483 33.97 16.86 -2.45
N SER A 484 33.84 18.13 -2.81
CA SER A 484 32.54 18.80 -2.83
C SER A 484 31.81 18.54 -4.15
N PHE A 485 30.54 18.14 -4.06
CA PHE A 485 29.62 17.94 -5.17
C PHE A 485 28.36 18.80 -4.99
N ASP A 486 27.60 18.95 -6.06
CA ASP A 486 26.29 19.60 -6.01
C ASP A 486 25.26 18.67 -5.35
N TYR A 487 24.34 19.27 -4.60
CA TYR A 487 23.18 18.56 -4.03
C TYR A 487 22.17 18.13 -5.11
N PRO A 488 21.36 17.09 -4.85
CA PRO A 488 20.30 16.71 -5.78
C PRO A 488 19.26 17.81 -5.93
N SER A 489 18.60 17.84 -7.10
CA SER A 489 17.45 18.72 -7.34
C SER A 489 16.17 17.98 -6.97
N VAL A 490 15.53 18.36 -5.86
CA VAL A 490 14.24 17.80 -5.43
C VAL A 490 13.16 18.76 -5.88
N MET A 491 12.40 18.41 -6.92
CA MET A 491 11.31 19.26 -7.41
C MET A 491 10.02 18.96 -6.66
N SER A 492 9.42 19.97 -6.04
CA SER A 492 8.12 19.86 -5.39
C SER A 492 7.31 21.14 -5.58
N THR A 493 5.99 21.00 -5.53
CA THR A 493 5.05 22.14 -5.44
C THR A 493 4.80 22.59 -4.01
N TYR A 494 5.16 21.78 -3.02
CA TYR A 494 5.08 22.17 -1.62
C TYR A 494 6.19 23.19 -1.29
N THR A 495 5.88 24.09 -0.37
CA THR A 495 6.80 25.14 0.06
C THR A 495 7.18 25.02 1.54
N ASP A 496 6.52 24.13 2.29
CA ASP A 496 6.81 23.83 3.68
C ASP A 496 7.50 22.46 3.82
N GLY A 497 8.45 22.36 4.76
CA GLY A 497 9.29 21.17 4.90
C GLY A 497 8.54 19.92 5.36
N ALA A 498 7.43 20.05 6.08
CA ALA A 498 6.65 18.91 6.57
C ALA A 498 5.97 18.17 5.41
N ASN A 499 5.27 18.89 4.54
CA ASN A 499 4.62 18.30 3.36
C ASN A 499 5.64 17.78 2.36
N ILE A 500 6.77 18.48 2.17
CA ILE A 500 7.88 17.96 1.37
C ILE A 500 8.38 16.63 1.95
N LEU A 501 8.64 16.56 3.26
CA LEU A 501 9.10 15.32 3.90
C LEU A 501 8.10 14.18 3.70
N GLN A 502 6.81 14.43 3.89
CA GLN A 502 5.77 13.42 3.68
C GLN A 502 5.73 12.92 2.23
N GLU A 503 5.81 13.82 1.24
CA GLU A 503 5.92 13.49 -0.19
C GLU A 503 7.13 12.59 -0.44
N ARG A 504 8.29 12.94 0.12
CA ARG A 504 9.55 12.20 -0.06
C ARG A 504 9.57 10.84 0.64
N VAL A 505 9.00 10.73 1.84
CA VAL A 505 8.85 9.45 2.56
C VAL A 505 7.93 8.52 1.78
N THR A 506 6.79 9.03 1.30
CA THR A 506 5.84 8.25 0.47
C THR A 506 6.53 7.74 -0.79
N ALA A 507 7.23 8.61 -1.53
CA ALA A 507 7.98 8.19 -2.72
C ALA A 507 9.03 7.11 -2.40
N MET A 508 9.70 7.22 -1.26
CA MET A 508 10.73 6.27 -0.83
C MET A 508 10.14 4.90 -0.43
N THR A 509 8.97 4.85 0.21
CA THR A 509 8.30 3.58 0.56
C THR A 509 7.65 2.92 -0.67
N THR A 510 7.00 3.69 -1.54
CA THR A 510 6.40 3.17 -2.80
C THR A 510 7.46 2.57 -3.72
N ASN A 511 8.64 3.20 -3.84
CA ASN A 511 9.74 2.67 -4.66
C ASN A 511 10.42 1.44 -4.05
N GLY A 512 10.18 1.18 -2.76
CA GLY A 512 10.70 0.02 -2.04
C GLY A 512 12.21 0.05 -1.77
N PHE A 513 12.70 -1.05 -1.19
CA PHE A 513 14.12 -1.23 -0.90
C PHE A 513 14.94 -1.46 -2.17
N LYS A 514 15.93 -0.58 -2.42
CA LYS A 514 16.90 -0.71 -3.52
C LYS A 514 18.22 -1.29 -3.01
N GLY A 515 18.55 -2.51 -3.44
CA GLY A 515 19.81 -3.16 -3.08
C GLY A 515 20.58 -3.75 -4.28
N VAL A 516 21.90 -3.70 -4.21
CA VAL A 516 22.84 -4.22 -5.22
C VAL A 516 23.67 -5.38 -4.66
N ASN A 517 24.11 -6.30 -5.53
CA ASN A 517 24.93 -7.43 -5.09
C ASN A 517 26.41 -7.03 -5.03
N ALA A 518 27.13 -7.58 -4.05
CA ALA A 518 28.56 -7.34 -3.88
C ALA A 518 29.37 -7.71 -5.13
N THR A 519 29.00 -8.77 -5.84
CA THR A 519 29.67 -9.22 -7.08
C THR A 519 29.59 -8.19 -8.19
N ASP A 520 28.43 -7.52 -8.32
CA ASP A 520 28.18 -6.56 -9.40
C ASP A 520 29.01 -5.28 -9.15
N VAL A 521 29.03 -4.83 -7.90
CA VAL A 521 29.83 -3.68 -7.45
C VAL A 521 31.32 -3.96 -7.57
N LEU A 522 31.80 -5.14 -7.17
CA LEU A 522 33.21 -5.51 -7.29
C LEU A 522 33.65 -5.66 -8.75
N THR A 523 32.78 -6.15 -9.64
CA THR A 523 33.10 -6.29 -11.07
C THR A 523 33.27 -4.93 -11.73
N SER A 524 32.39 -3.98 -11.42
CA SER A 524 32.35 -2.66 -12.06
C SER A 524 32.18 -1.53 -11.04
N PRO A 525 33.18 -1.28 -10.17
CA PRO A 525 33.05 -0.29 -9.09
C PRO A 525 32.85 1.13 -9.62
N SER A 526 33.37 1.44 -10.82
CA SER A 526 33.21 2.74 -11.49
C SER A 526 31.77 3.08 -11.89
N ASN A 527 30.83 2.13 -11.81
CA ASN A 527 29.41 2.41 -12.05
C ASN A 527 28.75 3.12 -10.86
N TYR A 528 29.45 3.24 -9.73
CA TYR A 528 28.90 3.73 -8.48
C TYR A 528 29.80 4.81 -7.87
N PHE A 529 29.17 5.76 -7.18
CA PHE A 529 29.83 6.45 -6.09
C PHE A 529 29.78 5.53 -4.86
N ILE A 530 30.93 4.97 -4.46
CA ILE A 530 30.97 3.96 -3.39
C ILE A 530 31.26 4.64 -2.05
N ASN A 531 30.33 4.54 -1.10
CA ASN A 531 30.53 4.98 0.28
C ASN A 531 30.77 3.79 1.22
N ASN A 532 31.95 3.74 1.82
CA ASN A 532 32.28 2.82 2.91
C ASN A 532 31.95 3.44 4.26
N TYR A 533 30.92 2.91 4.94
CA TYR A 533 30.47 3.40 6.25
C TYR A 533 31.10 2.64 7.42
N TRP A 534 32.43 2.51 7.44
CA TRP A 534 33.21 1.92 8.54
C TRP A 534 34.13 2.94 9.22
N ALA A 535 34.61 2.64 10.43
CA ALA A 535 35.65 3.43 11.05
C ALA A 535 36.98 3.31 10.26
N GLN A 536 37.84 4.33 10.31
CA GLN A 536 39.10 4.31 9.55
C GLN A 536 39.97 3.10 9.91
N THR A 537 40.01 2.74 11.19
CA THR A 537 40.75 1.57 11.68
C THR A 537 40.29 0.26 11.05
N ASP A 538 39.00 0.15 10.73
CA ASP A 538 38.44 -1.05 10.11
C ASP A 538 38.75 -1.10 8.61
N VAL A 539 38.75 0.06 7.94
CA VAL A 539 39.20 0.19 6.54
C VAL A 539 40.66 -0.24 6.42
N ASP A 540 41.52 0.25 7.33
CA ASP A 540 42.94 -0.06 7.34
C ASP A 540 43.20 -1.55 7.63
N HIS A 541 42.35 -2.18 8.46
CA HIS A 541 42.48 -3.60 8.84
C HIS A 541 41.96 -4.57 7.77
N TYR A 542 40.78 -4.31 7.22
CA TYR A 542 40.10 -5.25 6.32
C TYR A 542 40.29 -4.96 4.83
N GLY A 543 40.71 -3.74 4.47
CA GLY A 543 40.65 -3.24 3.10
C GLY A 543 39.25 -2.78 2.70
N HIS A 544 39.10 -2.39 1.44
CA HIS A 544 37.85 -1.83 0.91
C HIS A 544 37.73 -2.03 -0.60
N ILE A 545 36.53 -1.75 -1.14
CA ILE A 545 36.31 -1.72 -2.59
C ILE A 545 37.11 -0.57 -3.21
N ALA A 546 37.83 -0.82 -4.30
CA ALA A 546 38.61 0.18 -5.04
C ALA A 546 37.72 1.37 -5.47
N GLY A 547 38.22 2.60 -5.31
CA GLY A 547 37.47 3.83 -5.58
C GLY A 547 36.43 4.22 -4.53
N ALA A 548 36.38 3.51 -3.38
CA ALA A 548 35.48 3.88 -2.29
C ALA A 548 35.93 5.16 -1.59
N TYR A 549 34.96 5.99 -1.24
CA TYR A 549 35.07 7.11 -0.32
C TYR A 549 34.66 6.67 1.09
N ARG A 550 34.98 7.50 2.08
CA ARG A 550 34.53 7.34 3.47
C ARG A 550 33.83 8.61 3.93
N VAL A 551 32.52 8.67 3.66
CA VAL A 551 31.66 9.79 4.06
C VAL A 551 30.85 9.39 5.29
N GLN A 552 31.21 9.94 6.44
CA GLN A 552 30.52 9.79 7.72
C GLN A 552 30.80 11.02 8.59
N PRO A 553 29.91 11.41 9.52
CA PRO A 553 28.68 10.71 9.90
C PRO A 553 27.52 10.85 8.90
N LEU A 554 27.72 11.60 7.80
CA LEU A 554 26.67 11.97 6.83
C LEU A 554 25.62 12.89 7.46
N SER A 555 26.07 13.87 8.24
CA SER A 555 25.21 14.88 8.84
C SER A 555 24.89 15.98 7.84
N ILE A 556 23.65 16.47 7.89
CA ILE A 556 23.24 17.72 7.21
C ILE A 556 23.95 18.90 7.89
N GLU A 557 23.87 19.02 9.22
CA GLU A 557 24.48 20.13 9.97
C GLU A 557 26.01 20.16 9.86
N GLY A 558 26.64 18.98 9.85
CA GLY A 558 28.09 18.81 9.68
C GLY A 558 28.56 19.06 8.24
N GLY A 559 27.64 19.14 7.28
CA GLY A 559 27.94 19.41 5.87
C GLY A 559 28.55 18.21 5.12
N GLU A 560 28.58 17.00 5.71
CA GLU A 560 29.19 15.86 5.07
C GLU A 560 28.45 15.39 3.81
N LEU A 561 27.15 15.72 3.67
CA LEU A 561 26.37 15.41 2.47
C LEU A 561 26.94 16.04 1.19
N ALA A 562 27.65 17.17 1.29
CA ALA A 562 28.33 17.78 0.16
C ALA A 562 29.40 16.86 -0.45
N ASN A 563 29.79 15.79 0.26
CA ASN A 563 30.76 14.82 -0.22
C ASN A 563 30.16 13.65 -0.99
N LEU A 564 28.87 13.70 -1.31
CA LEU A 564 28.18 12.69 -2.11
C LEU A 564 27.88 13.23 -3.51
N ASP A 565 28.31 12.50 -4.54
CA ASP A 565 28.02 12.84 -5.93
C ASP A 565 26.57 12.52 -6.30
N ALA A 566 25.71 13.54 -6.34
CA ALA A 566 24.30 13.40 -6.72
C ALA A 566 24.09 13.01 -8.20
N SER A 567 25.11 13.10 -9.05
CA SER A 567 25.04 12.70 -10.46
C SER A 567 25.29 11.21 -10.69
N ALA A 568 25.79 10.50 -9.67
CA ALA A 568 26.09 9.08 -9.71
C ALA A 568 25.10 8.28 -8.85
N GLN A 569 24.99 6.97 -9.14
CA GLN A 569 24.29 6.07 -8.22
C GLN A 569 25.19 5.79 -7.00
N ILE A 570 24.69 6.11 -5.81
CA ILE A 570 25.45 5.97 -4.56
C ILE A 570 25.27 4.56 -4.00
N CYS A 571 26.33 3.77 -3.99
CA CYS A 571 26.37 2.46 -3.34
C CYS A 571 26.96 2.61 -1.93
N THR A 572 26.14 2.44 -0.89
CA THR A 572 26.63 2.42 0.49
C THR A 572 26.72 0.99 1.00
N TYR A 573 27.79 0.65 1.71
CA TYR A 573 27.90 -0.62 2.42
C TYR A 573 28.33 -0.44 3.88
N CYS A 574 27.89 -1.39 4.70
CA CYS A 574 28.27 -1.51 6.11
C CYS A 574 28.55 -2.99 6.45
N TRP A 575 28.62 -3.32 7.74
CA TRP A 575 28.85 -4.69 8.21
C TRP A 575 27.80 -5.71 7.78
N THR A 576 26.52 -5.34 7.87
CA THR A 576 25.39 -6.29 7.78
C THR A 576 24.39 -5.94 6.66
N GLY A 577 24.60 -4.83 5.94
CA GLY A 577 23.60 -4.28 5.02
C GLY A 577 22.44 -3.54 5.68
N GLN A 578 22.26 -3.65 7.01
CA GLN A 578 21.15 -3.03 7.75
C GLN A 578 21.38 -1.51 7.90
N THR A 579 22.55 -1.09 8.39
CA THR A 579 22.90 0.34 8.49
C THR A 579 22.94 1.01 7.11
N SER A 580 23.54 0.36 6.10
CA SER A 580 23.56 0.92 4.75
C SER A 580 22.16 1.04 4.16
N SER A 581 21.24 0.12 4.50
CA SER A 581 19.83 0.26 4.12
C SER A 581 19.15 1.47 4.76
N MET A 582 19.46 1.80 6.02
CA MET A 582 18.95 3.04 6.64
C MET A 582 19.52 4.27 5.95
N ILE A 583 20.84 4.31 5.74
CA ILE A 583 21.51 5.43 5.08
C ILE A 583 20.92 5.63 3.68
N THR A 584 20.77 4.57 2.89
CA THR A 584 20.27 4.70 1.52
C THR A 584 18.80 5.10 1.47
N ALA A 585 17.97 4.62 2.42
CA ALA A 585 16.58 5.08 2.51
C ALA A 585 16.50 6.59 2.81
N TYR A 586 17.32 7.07 3.76
CA TYR A 586 17.42 8.51 4.08
C TYR A 586 17.92 9.34 2.89
N LEU A 587 18.95 8.87 2.18
CA LEU A 587 19.47 9.54 0.98
C LEU A 587 18.43 9.58 -0.17
N ASN A 588 17.61 8.54 -0.34
CA ASN A 588 16.53 8.55 -1.33
C ASN A 588 15.42 9.57 -0.97
N VAL A 589 15.12 9.77 0.32
CA VAL A 589 14.24 10.87 0.79
C VAL A 589 14.81 12.22 0.35
N LEU A 590 16.11 12.43 0.52
CA LEU A 590 16.82 13.65 0.11
C LEU A 590 16.99 13.81 -1.42
N GLY A 591 16.64 12.80 -2.21
CA GLY A 591 16.67 12.88 -3.68
C GLY A 591 17.90 12.28 -4.36
N TYR A 592 18.79 11.63 -3.61
CA TYR A 592 19.88 10.86 -4.20
C TYR A 592 19.39 9.52 -4.76
N ASP A 593 20.00 9.02 -5.85
CA ASP A 593 19.81 7.63 -6.27
C ASP A 593 20.74 6.72 -5.47
N ALA A 594 20.28 6.26 -4.32
CA ALA A 594 21.08 5.48 -3.38
C ALA A 594 20.64 4.01 -3.30
N VAL A 595 21.63 3.11 -3.27
CA VAL A 595 21.45 1.66 -3.19
C VAL A 595 22.30 1.06 -2.06
N SER A 596 21.74 0.08 -1.35
CA SER A 596 22.46 -0.63 -0.27
C SER A 596 23.13 -1.89 -0.82
N LEU A 597 24.40 -2.11 -0.48
CA LEU A 597 25.08 -3.37 -0.80
C LEU A 597 24.51 -4.49 0.09
N LYS A 598 23.83 -5.44 -0.55
CA LYS A 598 23.10 -6.51 0.14
C LYS A 598 24.04 -7.34 1.01
N PHE A 599 23.65 -7.55 2.28
CA PHE A 599 24.37 -8.33 3.28
C PHE A 599 25.73 -7.75 3.72
N GLY A 600 26.14 -6.58 3.22
CA GLY A 600 27.35 -5.89 3.66
C GLY A 600 28.61 -6.75 3.64
N SER A 601 29.49 -6.54 4.63
CA SER A 601 30.73 -7.31 4.80
C SER A 601 30.50 -8.81 4.92
N ASN A 602 29.33 -9.24 5.41
CA ASN A 602 29.00 -10.65 5.53
C ASN A 602 28.93 -11.36 4.17
N LYS A 603 28.74 -10.66 3.04
CA LYS A 603 28.91 -11.26 1.71
C LYS A 603 30.32 -11.04 1.14
N MET A 604 30.99 -9.95 1.53
CA MET A 604 32.28 -9.57 0.97
C MET A 604 33.47 -10.34 1.55
N ILE A 605 33.60 -10.38 2.89
CA ILE A 605 34.81 -10.79 3.62
C ILE A 605 34.49 -11.67 4.84
N TYR A 606 33.43 -12.47 4.76
CA TYR A 606 32.93 -13.26 5.91
C TYR A 606 34.02 -14.06 6.64
N PRO A 607 34.91 -14.83 5.97
CA PRO A 607 35.95 -15.58 6.67
C PRO A 607 36.81 -14.70 7.58
N SER A 608 37.22 -13.52 7.11
CA SER A 608 38.08 -12.58 7.83
C SER A 608 37.39 -11.76 8.91
N LEU A 609 36.05 -11.65 8.91
CA LEU A 609 35.36 -10.83 9.92
C LEU A 609 35.61 -11.33 11.35
N GLU A 610 35.99 -10.45 12.27
CA GLU A 610 36.20 -10.81 13.68
C GLU A 610 34.96 -10.56 14.54
N SER A 611 34.05 -9.73 14.03
CA SER A 611 32.78 -9.40 14.67
C SER A 611 31.70 -9.16 13.61
N HIS A 612 30.46 -8.90 14.04
CA HIS A 612 29.35 -8.57 13.15
C HIS A 612 29.05 -9.67 12.11
N LYS A 613 29.48 -10.91 12.38
CA LYS A 613 29.12 -12.10 11.61
C LYS A 613 27.68 -12.49 11.90
N PHE A 614 26.88 -12.73 10.86
CA PHE A 614 25.65 -13.47 11.04
C PHE A 614 26.00 -14.91 11.40
N VAL A 615 25.42 -15.39 12.50
CA VAL A 615 25.46 -16.78 12.91
C VAL A 615 24.02 -17.15 13.24
N ALA A 616 23.54 -18.28 12.72
CA ALA A 616 22.21 -18.77 13.05
C ALA A 616 22.07 -18.91 14.59
N PRO A 617 20.92 -18.53 15.16
CA PRO A 617 20.73 -18.61 16.59
C PRO A 617 20.86 -20.06 17.07
N THR A 618 21.50 -20.25 18.22
CA THR A 618 21.65 -21.57 18.85
C THR A 618 20.49 -21.92 19.78
N THR A 619 19.63 -20.94 20.07
CA THR A 619 18.39 -21.08 20.84
C THR A 619 17.27 -20.47 20.03
N ASP A 620 16.27 -21.28 19.71
CA ASP A 620 15.12 -20.85 18.92
C ASP A 620 14.07 -20.20 19.82
N LEU A 621 13.70 -18.96 19.49
CA LEU A 621 12.53 -18.32 20.08
C LEU A 621 11.25 -18.84 19.41
N PRO A 622 10.12 -18.88 20.16
CA PRO A 622 8.88 -19.46 19.66
C PRO A 622 8.32 -18.69 18.46
N LEU A 623 7.59 -19.42 17.62
CA LEU A 623 6.80 -18.90 16.51
C LEU A 623 5.34 -19.27 16.75
N VAL A 624 4.42 -18.44 16.26
CA VAL A 624 2.99 -18.73 16.17
C VAL A 624 2.52 -18.70 14.72
N ASN A 625 1.43 -19.41 14.44
CA ASN A 625 0.88 -19.63 13.11
C ASN A 625 -0.55 -19.14 13.03
#